data_AF-A0A7K5SCB5-F1
#
_entry.id   AF-A0A7K5SCB5-F1
#
_cell.length_a   1.000
_cell.length_b   1.000
_cell.length_c   1.000
_cell.angle_alpha   90.00
_cell.angle_beta   90.00
_cell.angle_gamma   90.00
#
_symmetry.space_group_name_H-M   'P 1'
#
loop_
_entity.id
_entity.type
_entity.pdbx_description
1 polymer ?
#
loop_
_entity_poly.entity_id
_entity_poly.type
_entity_poly.pdbx_seq_one_letter_code
_entity_poly.pdbx_strand_id
1 'polypeptide(L)'
;MGALQPGLPNPAMLPRNWPLLIIDLKDCFFTIPLHPDDTKQSHSIYHQNAKGLAREFQMSVEEAQAIVKACPVCSFHNQGIG
;
A
#
# COMPACT_ATOMS: atom_id res chain seq x y z
N MET A 1 -15.24 -23.77 1.54
CA MET A 1 -14.35 -23.40 2.66
C MET A 1 -13.03 -22.95 2.04
N GLY A 2 -12.59 -21.72 2.29
CA GLY A 2 -11.38 -21.16 1.67
C GLY A 2 -10.08 -21.70 2.29
N ALA A 3 -8.94 -21.39 1.67
CA ALA A 3 -7.63 -21.78 2.19
C ALA A 3 -7.32 -21.06 3.52
N LEU A 4 -6.75 -21.80 4.49
CA LEU A 4 -6.22 -21.22 5.72
C LEU A 4 -4.87 -20.56 5.43
N GLN A 5 -4.64 -19.34 5.94
CA GLN A 5 -3.33 -18.71 5.89
C GLN A 5 -2.35 -19.50 6.78
N PRO A 6 -1.22 -19.98 6.22
CA PRO A 6 -0.17 -20.62 7.02
C PRO A 6 0.31 -19.67 8.12
N GLY A 7 0.42 -20.16 9.36
CA GLY A 7 0.92 -19.39 10.51
C GLY A 7 -0.16 -18.72 11.38
N LEU A 8 -1.43 -18.76 10.99
CA LEU A 8 -2.55 -18.31 11.83
C LEU A 8 -3.33 -19.50 12.41
N PRO A 9 -3.82 -19.41 13.66
CA PRO A 9 -4.69 -20.43 14.23
C PRO A 9 -6.02 -20.48 13.45
N ASN A 10 -6.56 -21.69 13.28
CA ASN A 10 -7.84 -21.88 12.60
C ASN A 10 -8.96 -21.14 13.38
N PRO A 11 -9.74 -20.25 12.75
CA PRO A 11 -10.84 -19.54 13.39
C PRO A 11 -11.89 -20.46 14.04
N ALA A 12 -12.03 -21.71 13.55
CA ALA A 12 -12.92 -22.71 14.13
C ALA A 12 -12.49 -23.17 15.54
N MET A 13 -11.29 -22.83 16.00
CA MET A 13 -10.84 -23.07 17.37
C MET A 13 -11.30 -22.00 18.37
N LEU A 14 -11.90 -20.90 17.91
CA LEU A 14 -12.45 -19.88 18.79
C LEU A 14 -13.76 -20.38 19.44
N PRO A 15 -13.89 -20.35 20.78
CA PRO A 15 -15.13 -20.76 21.45
C PRO A 15 -16.30 -19.85 21.05
N ARG A 16 -17.45 -20.45 20.71
CA ARG A 16 -18.63 -19.73 20.17
C ARG A 16 -19.21 -18.61 21.06
N ASN A 17 -18.91 -18.64 22.37
CA ASN A 17 -19.49 -17.72 23.35
C ASN A 17 -18.43 -16.81 24.00
N TRP A 18 -17.23 -16.74 23.43
CA TRP A 18 -16.17 -15.87 23.94
C TRP A 18 -16.39 -14.42 23.45
N PRO A 19 -16.22 -13.39 24.30
CA PRO A 19 -16.28 -12.00 23.86
C PRO A 19 -15.12 -11.68 22.91
N LEU A 20 -15.44 -11.36 21.65
CA LEU A 20 -14.45 -11.04 20.62
C LEU A 20 -14.25 -9.52 20.50
N LEU A 21 -12.99 -9.09 20.45
CA LEU A 21 -12.60 -7.73 20.09
C LEU A 21 -11.94 -7.76 18.70
N ILE A 22 -12.56 -7.10 17.73
CA ILE A 22 -12.02 -6.96 16.38
C ILE A 22 -11.38 -5.58 16.30
N ILE A 23 -10.06 -5.54 16.18
CA ILE A 23 -9.29 -4.31 16.00
C ILE A 23 -8.86 -4.25 14.54
N ASP A 24 -9.23 -3.17 13.86
CA ASP A 24 -8.71 -2.90 12.53
C ASP A 24 -7.27 -2.38 12.67
N LEU A 25 -6.29 -3.17 12.21
CA LEU A 25 -4.88 -2.79 12.17
C LEU A 25 -4.48 -2.10 10.88
N LYS A 26 -5.40 -1.91 9.91
CA LYS A 26 -5.10 -1.39 8.57
C LYS A 26 -4.43 -0.03 8.62
N ASP A 27 -4.83 0.83 9.56
CA ASP A 27 -4.22 2.14 9.74
C ASP A 27 -2.90 2.10 10.56
N CYS A 28 -2.68 1.03 11.34
CA CYS A 28 -1.46 0.84 12.12
C CYS A 28 -0.24 0.47 11.26
N PHE A 29 -0.45 -0.18 10.11
CA PHE A 29 0.65 -0.52 9.20
C PHE A 29 1.34 0.73 8.61
N PHE A 30 0.63 1.86 8.49
CA PHE A 30 1.22 3.12 8.00
C PHE A 30 2.17 3.78 9.02
N THR A 31 2.18 3.32 10.29
CA THR A 31 3.12 3.82 11.31
C THR A 31 4.40 2.97 11.37
N ILE A 32 4.44 1.83 10.68
CA ILE A 32 5.66 1.04 10.50
C ILE A 32 6.45 1.70 9.36
N PRO A 33 7.75 2.02 9.55
CA PRO A 33 8.55 2.63 8.50
C PRO A 33 8.56 1.73 7.26
N LEU A 34 8.00 2.22 6.16
CA LEU A 34 7.99 1.54 4.87
C LEU A 34 9.38 1.61 4.25
N HIS A 35 9.76 0.57 3.50
CA HIS A 35 11.05 0.56 2.83
C HIS A 35 11.01 1.56 1.66
N PRO A 36 12.05 2.37 1.42
CA PRO A 36 12.05 3.36 0.34
C PRO A 36 11.74 2.77 -1.04
N ASP A 37 12.12 1.52 -1.29
CA ASP A 37 11.87 0.85 -2.57
C ASP A 37 10.41 0.36 -2.75
N ASP A 38 9.62 0.25 -1.68
CA ASP A 38 8.21 -0.14 -1.76
C ASP A 38 7.40 0.90 -2.55
N THR A 39 7.81 2.16 -2.49
CA THR A 39 7.18 3.28 -3.21
C THR A 39 7.28 3.11 -4.72
N LYS A 40 8.46 2.72 -5.21
CA LYS A 40 8.72 2.47 -6.63
C LYS A 40 7.96 1.22 -7.09
N GLN A 41 7.93 0.19 -6.25
CA GLN A 41 7.22 -1.04 -6.57
C GLN A 41 5.71 -0.82 -6.64
N SER A 42 5.12 -0.12 -5.67
CA SER A 42 3.70 0.27 -5.70
C SER A 42 3.37 1.08 -6.96
N HIS A 43 4.18 2.11 -7.28
CA HIS A 43 3.98 2.89 -8.49
C HIS A 43 4.13 2.06 -9.78
N SER A 44 5.06 1.10 -9.82
CA SER A 44 5.25 0.23 -10.99
C SER A 44 4.06 -0.70 -11.26
N ILE A 45 3.27 -1.03 -10.23
CA ILE A 45 2.09 -1.89 -10.35
C ILE A 45 0.84 -1.06 -10.65
N TYR A 46 0.67 0.06 -9.96
CA TYR A 46 -0.60 0.80 -9.95
C TYR A 46 -0.57 2.14 -10.71
N HIS A 47 0.61 2.61 -11.12
CA HIS A 47 0.80 3.89 -11.82
C HIS A 47 0.09 5.08 -11.14
N GLN A 48 0.16 5.12 -9.81
CA GLN A 48 -0.45 6.18 -8.99
C GLN A 48 0.13 7.56 -9.33
N ASN A 49 -0.69 8.61 -9.26
CA ASN A 49 -0.20 9.98 -9.42
C ASN A 49 0.65 10.43 -8.22
N ALA A 50 1.46 11.49 -8.40
CA ALA A 50 2.40 11.94 -7.38
C ALA A 50 1.73 12.36 -6.05
N LYS A 51 0.52 12.95 -6.11
CA LYS A 51 -0.22 13.35 -4.90
C LYS A 51 -0.72 12.15 -4.10
N GLY A 52 -1.19 11.12 -4.80
CA GLY A 52 -1.63 9.85 -4.20
C GLY A 52 -0.47 9.15 -3.53
N LEU A 53 0.66 9.03 -4.25
CA LEU A 53 1.88 8.38 -3.75
C LEU A 53 2.45 9.12 -2.53
N ALA A 54 2.51 10.46 -2.57
CA ALA A 54 2.97 11.27 -1.45
C ALA A 54 2.11 11.09 -0.20
N ARG A 55 0.78 10.99 -0.36
CA ARG A 55 -0.15 10.78 0.75
C ARG A 55 -0.07 9.37 1.33
N GLU A 56 0.06 8.37 0.46
CA GLU A 56 0.11 6.95 0.84
C GLU A 56 1.41 6.59 1.58
N PHE A 57 2.54 7.13 1.10
CA PHE A 57 3.87 6.84 1.67
C PHE A 57 4.39 7.95 2.59
N GLN A 58 3.57 8.97 2.90
CA GLN A 58 3.93 10.11 3.75
C GLN A 58 5.27 10.77 3.35
N MET A 59 5.54 10.86 2.04
CA MET A 59 6.76 11.45 1.49
C MET A 59 6.51 12.83 0.89
N SER A 60 7.58 13.54 0.52
CA SER A 60 7.42 14.81 -0.18
C SER A 60 6.84 14.63 -1.58
N VAL A 61 6.12 15.64 -2.07
CA VAL A 61 5.59 15.64 -3.44
C VAL A 61 6.72 15.62 -4.46
N GLU A 62 7.88 16.17 -4.14
CA GLU A 62 9.06 16.21 -5.02
C GLU A 62 9.65 14.81 -5.23
N GLU A 63 9.78 14.04 -4.16
CA GLU A 63 10.20 12.63 -4.22
C GLU A 63 9.19 11.79 -5.03
N ALA A 64 7.90 11.98 -4.77
CA ALA A 64 6.85 11.28 -5.51
C ALA A 64 6.85 11.65 -7.00
N GLN A 65 7.09 12.92 -7.35
CA GLN A 65 7.22 13.36 -8.74
C GLN A 65 8.45 12.74 -9.42
N ALA A 66 9.57 12.58 -8.72
CA ALA A 66 10.74 11.92 -9.27
C ALA A 66 10.44 10.46 -9.68
N ILE A 67 9.67 9.74 -8.85
CA ILE A 67 9.24 8.37 -9.14
C ILE A 67 8.33 8.33 -10.38
N VAL A 68 7.32 9.20 -10.44
CA VAL A 68 6.39 9.27 -11.58
C VAL A 68 7.12 9.66 -12.88
N LYS A 69 8.06 10.60 -12.82
CA LYS A 69 8.88 11.03 -13.97
C LYS A 69 9.84 9.94 -14.45
N ALA A 70 10.36 9.12 -13.53
CA ALA A 70 11.23 8.00 -13.87
C ALA A 70 10.46 6.80 -14.46
N CYS A 71 9.14 6.74 -14.27
CA CYS A 71 8.33 5.66 -14.82
C CYS A 71 8.25 5.76 -16.35
N PRO A 72 8.67 4.74 -17.12
CA PRO A 72 8.62 4.78 -18.57
C PRO A 72 7.18 4.88 -19.09
N VAL A 73 6.18 4.34 -18.39
CA VAL A 73 4.77 4.38 -18.83
C VAL A 73 4.13 5.75 -18.59
N CYS A 74 4.43 6.37 -17.44
CA CYS A 74 3.86 7.66 -17.06
C CYS A 74 4.62 8.85 -17.67
N SER A 75 5.91 8.70 -17.99
CA SER A 75 6.71 9.75 -18.61
C SER A 75 6.24 10.09 -20.03
N PHE A 76 5.76 9.09 -20.80
CA PHE A 76 5.16 9.33 -22.12
C PHE A 76 3.82 10.09 -22.05
N HIS A 77 3.05 9.94 -20.98
CA HIS A 77 1.75 10.64 -20.84
C HIS A 77 1.89 12.10 -20.39
N ASN A 78 2.97 12.47 -19.71
CA ASN A 78 3.20 13.84 -19.22
C ASN A 78 3.80 14.80 -20.29
N GLN A 79 3.97 14.36 -21.54
CA GLN A 79 4.48 15.21 -22.63
C GLN A 79 3.42 15.98 -23.42
N GLY A 80 2.15 15.92 -23.03
CA GLY A 80 1.17 16.87 -23.55
C GLY A 80 -0.26 16.38 -23.50
N ILE A 81 -0.97 16.77 -22.45
CA ILE A 81 -2.39 17.10 -22.56
C ILE A 81 -2.73 18.09 -21.45
N GLY A 82 -2.93 19.35 -21.86
CA GLY A 82 -3.76 20.37 -21.20
C GLY A 82 -3.27 20.90 -19.85
#